data_AF-A0A800CC54-F1
#
_entry.id   AF-A0A800CC54-F1
#
_cell.length_a   1.000
_cell.length_b   1.000
_cell.length_c   1.000
_cell.angle_alpha   90.00
_cell.angle_beta   90.00
_cell.angle_gamma   90.00
#
_symmetry.space_group_name_H-M   'P 1'
#
loop_
_entity.id
_entity.type
_entity.pdbx_description
1 polymer ?
#
loop_
_entity_poly.entity_id
_entity_poly.type
_entity_poly.pdbx_seq_one_letter_code
_entity_poly.pdbx_strand_id
1 'polypeptide(L)'
;PSQVRVTRISYDDAEQRLQDPEFHALHEITKRYRAARLARNAAEINLPEVSVRVVKDAILIKPLPRLEARQMVTDAMLMAGEAAARFAEQHDIIIPYAVQPEPSEIRRPESMSEAYAYRRLFKPSNAALNPGRHFGLGLDYYARTTSPLRRYADLVVHQQLRAFVTGNTLLDKDKVAERMAEASAVTGIIRRAERLSNLHWKLIWLKEQGNWQGEAVIMALEERKAVVMIPQLALESRIRRSGDMQPDQQITLQVQDVDIPSQSVYFRKL
;
A
#
# COMPACT_ATOMS: atom_id res chain seq x y z
N PRO A 1 28.10 0.93 -7.93
CA PRO A 1 27.89 0.71 -6.48
C PRO A 1 28.53 1.84 -5.66
N SER A 2 27.88 2.22 -4.55
CA SER A 2 28.33 3.34 -3.69
C SER A 2 28.40 2.88 -2.24
N GLN A 3 29.31 3.47 -1.47
CA GLN A 3 29.36 3.32 -0.02
C GLN A 3 28.78 4.57 0.63
N VAL A 4 27.82 4.40 1.54
CA VAL A 4 27.10 5.50 2.20
C VAL A 4 27.07 5.28 3.71
N ARG A 5 27.07 6.38 4.47
CA ARG A 5 26.77 6.37 5.90
C ARG A 5 25.32 6.77 6.10
N VAL A 6 24.52 5.89 6.68
CA VAL A 6 23.07 6.10 6.85
C VAL A 6 22.75 6.34 8.32
N THR A 7 21.95 7.38 8.59
CA THR A 7 21.35 7.64 9.91
C THR A 7 19.89 7.18 9.89
N ARG A 8 19.46 6.47 10.93
CA ARG A 8 18.07 6.00 11.06
C ARG A 8 17.23 7.05 11.77
N ILE A 9 16.02 7.29 11.27
CA ILE A 9 15.04 8.22 11.86
C ILE A 9 13.63 7.64 11.69
N SER A 10 12.72 7.93 12.61
CA SER A 10 11.31 7.58 12.48
C SER A 10 10.58 8.59 11.57
N TYR A 11 9.40 8.22 11.05
CA TYR A 11 8.59 9.19 10.30
C TYR A 11 8.10 10.33 11.18
N ASP A 12 7.76 10.06 12.44
CA ASP A 12 7.31 11.08 13.40
C ASP A 12 8.42 12.10 13.68
N ASP A 13 9.66 11.65 13.89
CA ASP A 13 10.80 12.55 14.10
C ASP A 13 11.16 13.32 12.83
N ALA A 14 11.09 12.68 11.65
CA ALA A 14 11.34 13.33 10.37
C ALA A 14 10.27 14.40 10.06
N GLU A 15 9.01 14.17 10.44
CA GLU A 15 7.90 15.12 10.27
C GLU A 15 8.21 16.46 10.95
N GLN A 16 8.71 16.41 12.19
CA GLN A 16 9.06 17.59 12.98
C GLN A 16 10.25 18.37 12.40
N ARG A 17 11.01 17.74 11.51
CA ARG A 17 12.27 18.24 10.96
C ARG A 17 12.19 18.55 9.47
N LEU A 18 11.01 18.51 8.85
CA LEU A 18 10.86 18.75 7.39
C LEU A 18 11.38 20.11 6.91
N GLN A 19 11.50 21.10 7.81
CA GLN A 19 12.08 22.41 7.51
C GLN A 19 13.59 22.49 7.75
N ASP A 20 14.19 21.47 8.39
CA ASP A 20 15.64 21.40 8.53
C ASP A 20 16.27 21.34 7.13
N PRO A 21 17.43 21.99 6.92
CA PRO A 21 18.10 22.02 5.61
C PRO A 21 18.33 20.63 5.00
N GLU A 22 18.54 19.60 5.83
CA GLU A 22 18.77 18.21 5.39
C GLU A 22 17.53 17.54 4.77
N PHE A 23 16.32 17.96 5.15
CA PHE A 23 15.06 17.39 4.62
C PHE A 23 14.38 18.32 3.62
N HIS A 24 14.53 19.64 3.77
CA HIS A 24 13.80 20.63 2.99
C HIS A 24 13.97 20.44 1.47
N ALA A 25 15.21 20.24 1.00
CA ALA A 25 15.47 20.03 -0.42
C ALA A 25 14.81 18.75 -0.97
N LEU A 26 14.87 17.65 -0.21
CA LEU A 26 14.23 16.38 -0.58
C LEU A 26 12.70 16.51 -0.58
N HIS A 27 12.16 17.20 0.41
CA HIS A 27 10.72 17.44 0.53
C HIS A 27 10.21 18.24 -0.67
N GLU A 28 10.87 19.33 -1.05
CA GLU A 28 10.46 20.15 -2.19
C GLU A 28 10.52 19.39 -3.52
N ILE A 29 11.57 18.60 -3.75
CA ILE A 29 11.70 17.80 -4.98
C ILE A 29 10.59 16.73 -5.06
N THR A 30 10.37 16.00 -3.97
CA THR A 30 9.35 14.94 -3.92
C THR A 30 7.93 15.49 -4.03
N LYS A 31 7.67 16.67 -3.46
CA LYS A 31 6.38 17.38 -3.60
C LYS A 31 6.09 17.77 -5.05
N ARG A 32 7.08 18.31 -5.77
CA ARG A 32 6.93 18.60 -7.22
C ARG A 32 6.70 17.33 -8.03
N TYR A 33 7.43 16.26 -7.70
CA TYR A 33 7.23 14.96 -8.33
C TYR A 33 5.81 14.42 -8.11
N ARG A 34 5.30 14.47 -6.87
CA ARG A 34 3.91 14.12 -6.54
C ARG A 34 2.91 14.92 -7.38
N ALA A 35 3.06 16.25 -7.42
CA ALA A 35 2.18 17.12 -8.21
C ALA A 35 2.15 16.73 -9.70
N ALA A 36 3.31 16.40 -10.28
CA ALA A 36 3.40 15.92 -11.66
C ALA A 36 2.69 14.57 -11.87
N ARG A 37 2.80 13.63 -10.92
CA ARG A 37 2.07 12.35 -10.96
C ARG A 37 0.56 12.56 -10.86
N LEU A 38 0.11 13.43 -9.96
CA LEU A 38 -1.31 13.76 -9.79
C LEU A 38 -1.90 14.42 -11.04
N ALA A 39 -1.15 15.32 -11.69
CA ALA A 39 -1.53 15.89 -12.99
C ALA A 39 -1.68 14.83 -14.11
N ARG A 40 -1.10 13.64 -13.92
CA ARG A 40 -1.21 12.46 -14.80
C ARG A 40 -2.19 11.41 -14.28
N ASN A 41 -3.14 11.81 -13.44
CA ASN A 41 -4.18 10.97 -12.85
C ASN A 41 -3.65 9.86 -11.93
N ALA A 42 -2.50 10.06 -11.25
CA ALA A 42 -2.12 9.18 -10.16
C ALA A 42 -3.25 9.11 -9.12
N ALA A 43 -3.50 7.90 -8.60
CA ALA A 43 -4.63 7.63 -7.75
C ALA A 43 -4.30 7.99 -6.29
N GLU A 44 -5.18 8.75 -5.65
CA GLU A 44 -5.12 9.04 -4.21
C GLU A 44 -6.18 8.21 -3.47
N ILE A 45 -5.83 6.97 -3.13
CA ILE A 45 -6.73 6.07 -2.39
C ILE A 45 -6.46 6.21 -0.90
N ASN A 46 -7.19 7.14 -0.31
CA ASN A 46 -6.99 7.60 1.04
C ASN A 46 -7.83 6.81 2.05
N LEU A 47 -7.39 5.61 2.41
CA LEU A 47 -8.01 4.77 3.45
C LEU A 47 -7.16 4.68 4.74
N PRO A 48 -7.76 4.37 5.90
CA PRO A 48 -7.01 4.17 7.14
C PRO A 48 -6.07 2.96 7.06
N GLU A 49 -4.89 3.07 7.66
CA GLU A 49 -3.95 1.98 7.86
C GLU A 49 -3.57 1.87 9.33
N VAL A 50 -3.21 0.65 9.76
CA VAL A 50 -2.72 0.40 11.12
C VAL A 50 -1.50 -0.50 11.08
N SER A 51 -0.55 -0.28 12.00
CA SER A 51 0.45 -1.28 12.34
C SER A 51 -0.14 -2.23 13.38
N VAL A 52 -0.06 -3.53 13.11
CA VAL A 52 -0.35 -4.58 14.09
C VAL A 52 0.99 -5.20 14.51
N ARG A 53 1.28 -5.19 15.81
CA ARG A 53 2.46 -5.83 16.38
C ARG A 53 2.10 -6.63 17.61
N VAL A 54 2.74 -7.77 17.79
CA VAL A 54 2.69 -8.53 19.03
C VAL A 54 4.07 -8.48 19.64
N VAL A 55 4.17 -7.93 20.85
CA VAL A 55 5.43 -7.79 21.58
C VAL A 55 5.27 -8.50 22.90
N LYS A 56 5.95 -9.64 23.04
CA LYS A 56 5.68 -10.60 24.12
C LYS A 56 4.21 -11.02 24.05
N ASP A 57 3.41 -10.63 25.04
CA ASP A 57 1.99 -10.94 25.15
C ASP A 57 1.08 -9.72 24.91
N ALA A 58 1.65 -8.57 24.54
CA ALA A 58 0.88 -7.35 24.28
C ALA A 58 0.60 -7.17 22.78
N ILE A 59 -0.69 -7.05 22.44
CA ILE A 59 -1.14 -6.72 21.09
C ILE A 59 -1.22 -5.20 20.95
N LEU A 60 -0.39 -4.64 20.07
CA LEU A 60 -0.32 -3.22 19.78
C LEU A 60 -0.90 -2.96 18.38
N ILE A 61 -2.06 -2.30 18.34
CA ILE A 61 -2.67 -1.81 17.10
C ILE A 61 -2.55 -0.29 17.11
N LYS A 62 -1.74 0.24 16.19
CA LYS A 62 -1.48 1.70 16.11
C LYS A 62 -1.94 2.23 14.77
N PRO A 63 -2.90 3.17 14.73
CA PRO A 63 -3.22 3.93 13.53
C PRO A 63 -1.95 4.58 12.97
N LEU A 64 -1.82 4.50 11.65
CA LEU A 64 -0.71 5.09 10.94
C LEU A 64 -1.15 6.47 10.44
N PRO A 65 -0.65 7.57 11.03
CA PRO A 65 -0.99 8.90 10.57
C PRO A 65 -0.46 9.14 9.15
N ARG A 66 -1.14 10.05 8.45
CA ARG A 66 -0.66 10.58 7.17
C ARG A 66 0.32 11.71 7.50
N LEU A 67 1.59 11.37 7.40
CA LEU A 67 2.70 12.29 7.63
C LEU A 67 3.30 12.70 6.29
N GLU A 68 3.62 13.98 6.12
CA GLU A 68 4.30 14.45 4.91
C GLU A 68 5.67 13.78 4.73
N ALA A 69 6.38 13.49 5.82
CA ALA A 69 7.64 12.73 5.80
C ALA A 69 7.45 11.32 5.23
N ARG A 70 6.32 10.65 5.52
CA ARG A 70 6.00 9.35 4.92
C ARG A 70 5.72 9.50 3.43
N GLN A 71 5.00 10.55 3.02
CA GLN A 71 4.71 10.78 1.61
C GLN A 71 5.99 11.14 0.83
N MET A 72 6.87 11.99 1.40
CA MET A 72 8.19 12.31 0.87
C MET A 72 9.01 11.04 0.60
N VAL A 73 9.08 10.12 1.56
CA VAL A 73 9.80 8.84 1.34
C VAL A 73 9.13 8.00 0.27
N THR A 74 7.79 7.88 0.27
CA THR A 74 7.07 7.17 -0.80
C THR A 74 7.42 7.73 -2.18
N ASP A 75 7.36 9.05 -2.36
CA ASP A 75 7.68 9.70 -3.62
C ASP A 75 9.15 9.50 -4.01
N ALA A 76 10.10 9.61 -3.07
CA ALA A 76 11.51 9.32 -3.33
C ALA A 76 11.71 7.87 -3.80
N MET A 77 10.98 6.90 -3.23
CA MET A 77 11.04 5.50 -3.67
C MET A 77 10.44 5.32 -5.07
N LEU A 78 9.38 6.04 -5.39
CA LEU A 78 8.77 6.05 -6.72
C LEU A 78 9.70 6.65 -7.77
N MET A 79 10.35 7.78 -7.45
CA MET A 79 11.38 8.39 -8.31
C MET A 79 12.51 7.40 -8.62
N ALA A 80 13.01 6.69 -7.61
CA ALA A 80 14.05 5.67 -7.81
C ALA A 80 13.57 4.52 -8.70
N GLY A 81 12.32 4.07 -8.54
CA GLY A 81 11.72 3.02 -9.37
C GLY A 81 11.48 3.45 -10.81
N GLU A 82 11.04 4.69 -11.04
CA GLU A 82 10.90 5.27 -12.38
C GLU A 82 12.28 5.45 -13.04
N ALA A 83 13.28 5.97 -12.32
CA ALA A 83 14.63 6.14 -12.84
C ALA A 83 15.25 4.80 -13.24
N ALA A 84 15.11 3.76 -12.40
CA ALA A 84 15.59 2.42 -12.72
C ALA A 84 14.88 1.82 -13.95
N ALA A 85 13.57 2.03 -14.08
CA ALA A 85 12.80 1.56 -15.24
C ALA A 85 13.22 2.27 -16.53
N ARG A 86 13.38 3.59 -16.50
CA ARG A 86 13.85 4.38 -17.65
C ARG A 86 15.26 3.99 -18.05
N PHE A 87 16.16 3.79 -17.08
CA PHE A 87 17.52 3.36 -17.34
C PHE A 87 17.56 1.98 -18.01
N ALA A 88 16.76 1.03 -17.51
CA ALA A 88 16.69 -0.29 -18.11
C ALA A 88 16.17 -0.23 -19.56
N GLU A 89 15.11 0.55 -19.81
CA GLU A 89 14.58 0.75 -21.16
C GLU A 89 15.60 1.36 -22.12
N GLN A 90 16.33 2.39 -21.69
CA GLN A 90 17.33 3.07 -22.51
C GLN A 90 18.53 2.20 -22.90
N HIS A 91 18.76 1.12 -22.16
CA HIS A 91 19.91 0.23 -22.31
C HIS A 91 19.50 -1.21 -22.66
N ASP A 92 18.25 -1.43 -23.07
CA ASP A 92 17.70 -2.74 -23.44
C ASP A 92 17.90 -3.82 -22.35
N ILE A 93 17.85 -3.42 -21.07
CA ILE A 93 18.02 -4.32 -19.93
C ILE A 93 16.66 -4.94 -19.58
N ILE A 94 16.56 -6.27 -19.64
CA ILE A 94 15.31 -6.96 -19.31
C ILE A 94 15.11 -6.99 -17.79
N ILE A 95 14.09 -6.28 -17.31
CA ILE A 95 13.70 -6.24 -15.90
C ILE A 95 12.19 -6.46 -15.72
N PRO A 96 11.73 -6.86 -14.52
CA PRO A 96 10.31 -6.89 -14.21
C PRO A 96 9.76 -5.47 -13.98
N TYR A 97 9.08 -4.93 -14.98
CA TYR A 97 8.28 -3.71 -14.87
C TYR A 97 7.01 -3.98 -14.05
N ALA A 98 6.52 -2.95 -13.36
CA ALA A 98 5.24 -2.99 -12.67
C ALA A 98 4.23 -2.16 -13.45
N VAL A 99 3.24 -2.83 -14.04
CA VAL A 99 2.20 -2.21 -14.87
C VAL A 99 0.86 -2.30 -14.19
N GLN A 100 -0.03 -1.34 -14.48
CA GLN A 100 -1.40 -1.34 -14.01
C GLN A 100 -2.27 -0.60 -15.03
N PRO A 101 -3.29 -1.26 -15.62
CA PRO A 101 -4.17 -0.61 -16.58
C PRO A 101 -5.02 0.47 -15.92
N GLU A 102 -5.56 1.34 -16.76
CA GLU A 102 -6.56 2.33 -16.37
C GLU A 102 -7.81 1.65 -15.76
N PRO A 103 -8.37 2.18 -14.65
CA PRO A 103 -9.63 1.72 -14.09
C PRO A 103 -10.79 2.00 -15.06
N SER A 104 -11.96 1.41 -14.79
CA SER A 104 -13.15 1.65 -15.61
C SER A 104 -13.65 3.09 -15.61
N GLU A 105 -13.27 3.87 -14.59
CA GLU A 105 -13.61 5.28 -14.44
C GLU A 105 -12.51 5.96 -13.62
N ILE A 106 -12.17 7.20 -13.98
CA ILE A 106 -11.21 8.04 -13.23
C ILE A 106 -12.00 8.95 -12.30
N ARG A 107 -11.66 8.92 -11.00
CA ARG A 107 -12.29 9.75 -9.97
C ARG A 107 -11.23 10.47 -9.14
N ARG A 108 -11.63 11.55 -8.47
CA ARG A 108 -10.84 12.24 -7.45
C ARG A 108 -11.61 12.16 -6.13
N PRO A 109 -11.43 11.08 -5.35
CA PRO A 109 -12.20 10.87 -4.14
C PRO A 109 -11.84 11.92 -3.08
N GLU A 110 -12.85 12.62 -2.57
CA GLU A 110 -12.70 13.61 -1.49
C GLU A 110 -13.08 13.04 -0.12
N SER A 111 -13.82 11.93 -0.11
CA SER A 111 -14.27 11.25 1.09
C SER A 111 -13.74 9.82 1.22
N MET A 112 -13.95 9.20 2.40
CA MET A 112 -13.52 7.82 2.60
C MET A 112 -14.34 6.88 1.74
N SER A 113 -15.67 7.07 1.68
CA SER A 113 -16.58 6.23 0.90
C SER A 113 -16.25 6.28 -0.59
N GLU A 114 -15.91 7.46 -1.10
CA GLU A 114 -15.44 7.64 -2.47
C GLU A 114 -14.09 6.96 -2.70
N ALA A 115 -13.13 7.07 -1.77
CA ALA A 115 -11.84 6.40 -1.89
C ALA A 115 -12.00 4.86 -1.91
N TYR A 116 -12.91 4.33 -1.09
CA TYR A 116 -13.26 2.91 -1.09
C TYR A 116 -13.90 2.48 -2.40
N ALA A 117 -14.85 3.26 -2.93
CA ALA A 117 -15.48 2.99 -4.21
C ALA A 117 -14.44 3.02 -5.35
N TYR A 118 -13.59 4.06 -5.37
CA TYR A 118 -12.56 4.24 -6.39
C TYR A 118 -11.54 3.10 -6.40
N ARG A 119 -11.06 2.67 -5.21
CA ARG A 119 -10.16 1.50 -5.07
C ARG A 119 -10.67 0.25 -5.79
N ARG A 120 -11.99 0.02 -5.78
CA ARG A 120 -12.62 -1.17 -6.37
C ARG A 120 -12.67 -1.14 -7.90
N LEU A 121 -12.41 0.01 -8.53
CA LEU A 121 -12.35 0.12 -9.99
C LEU A 121 -11.00 -0.33 -10.56
N PHE A 122 -9.97 -0.50 -9.71
CA PHE A 122 -8.62 -0.86 -10.12
C PHE A 122 -8.46 -2.36 -10.30
N LYS A 123 -7.79 -2.74 -11.39
CA LYS A 123 -7.21 -4.07 -11.52
C LYS A 123 -5.91 -4.15 -10.70
N PRO A 124 -5.50 -5.35 -10.23
CA PRO A 124 -4.21 -5.54 -9.59
C PRO A 124 -3.06 -5.09 -10.51
N SER A 125 -2.01 -4.51 -9.91
CA SER A 125 -0.73 -4.31 -10.60
C SER A 125 -0.05 -5.65 -10.85
N ASN A 126 0.46 -5.84 -12.06
CA ASN A 126 1.12 -7.06 -12.50
C ASN A 126 2.58 -6.79 -12.89
N ALA A 127 3.41 -7.82 -12.80
CA ALA A 127 4.75 -7.78 -13.36
C ALA A 127 4.69 -8.02 -14.88
N ALA A 128 5.41 -7.21 -15.65
CA ALA A 128 5.55 -7.35 -17.09
C ALA A 128 7.03 -7.26 -17.48
N LEU A 129 7.40 -7.87 -18.60
CA LEU A 129 8.77 -7.80 -19.13
C LEU A 129 8.96 -6.70 -20.16
N ASN A 130 7.86 -6.12 -20.63
CA ASN A 130 7.85 -4.92 -21.44
C ASN A 130 7.42 -3.74 -20.56
N PRO A 131 7.93 -2.53 -20.80
CA PRO A 131 7.47 -1.34 -20.12
C PRO A 131 5.98 -1.10 -20.39
N GLY A 132 5.33 -0.43 -19.46
CA GLY A 132 3.94 -0.06 -19.60
C GLY A 132 3.49 0.82 -18.45
N ARG A 133 2.40 1.55 -18.70
CA ARG A 133 1.87 2.49 -17.72
C ARG A 133 1.45 1.77 -16.44
N HIS A 134 1.78 2.38 -15.31
CA HIS A 134 1.19 2.09 -14.02
C HIS A 134 0.20 3.20 -13.68
N PHE A 135 -1.06 3.03 -14.09
CA PHE A 135 -2.08 4.07 -14.00
C PHE A 135 -2.20 4.66 -12.60
N GLY A 136 -2.34 3.82 -11.56
CA GLY A 136 -2.52 4.30 -10.19
C GLY A 136 -1.33 5.10 -9.64
N LEU A 137 -0.16 5.04 -10.28
CA LEU A 137 1.01 5.83 -9.90
C LEU A 137 1.20 7.07 -10.77
N GLY A 138 0.52 7.19 -11.91
CA GLY A 138 0.73 8.27 -12.88
C GLY A 138 2.08 8.19 -13.62
N LEU A 139 2.60 6.97 -13.80
CA LEU A 139 3.94 6.71 -14.36
C LEU A 139 3.87 5.83 -15.61
N ASP A 140 4.58 6.22 -16.67
CA ASP A 140 4.65 5.45 -17.92
C ASP A 140 5.70 4.32 -17.85
N TYR A 141 6.73 4.52 -17.03
CA TYR A 141 7.79 3.54 -16.77
C TYR A 141 7.95 3.40 -15.26
N TYR A 142 7.78 2.18 -14.75
CA TYR A 142 7.96 1.94 -13.33
C TYR A 142 8.40 0.50 -13.06
N ALA A 143 9.42 0.36 -12.22
CA ALA A 143 9.88 -0.91 -11.69
C ALA A 143 10.09 -0.78 -10.18
N ARG A 144 9.74 -1.82 -9.44
CA ARG A 144 9.98 -1.85 -7.99
C ARG A 144 11.46 -2.17 -7.76
N THR A 145 12.23 -1.24 -7.19
CA THR A 145 13.69 -1.39 -7.02
C THR A 145 14.19 -1.08 -5.59
N THR A 146 13.32 -0.63 -4.69
CA THR A 146 13.74 -0.06 -3.40
C THR A 146 13.57 -1.02 -2.23
N SER A 147 13.28 -2.30 -2.48
CA SER A 147 13.10 -3.29 -1.41
C SER A 147 13.65 -4.69 -1.73
N PRO A 148 14.89 -4.82 -2.24
CA PRO A 148 15.47 -6.11 -2.66
C PRO A 148 15.63 -7.12 -1.52
N LEU A 149 15.71 -6.68 -0.27
CA LEU A 149 15.81 -7.57 0.90
C LEU A 149 14.51 -8.31 1.24
N ARG A 150 13.36 -7.82 0.76
CA ARG A 150 12.03 -8.34 1.13
C ARG A 150 11.12 -8.63 -0.06
N ARG A 151 11.52 -8.25 -1.28
CA ARG A 151 10.79 -8.51 -2.52
C ARG A 151 11.75 -9.05 -3.56
N TYR A 152 11.48 -10.28 -4.01
CA TYR A 152 12.33 -10.95 -4.99
C TYR A 152 12.36 -10.23 -6.35
N ALA A 153 11.25 -9.62 -6.78
CA ALA A 153 11.22 -8.82 -8.00
C ALA A 153 12.24 -7.67 -7.97
N ASP A 154 12.33 -6.94 -6.85
CA ASP A 154 13.31 -5.87 -6.66
C ASP A 154 14.76 -6.42 -6.69
N LEU A 155 14.98 -7.62 -6.15
CA LEU A 155 16.29 -8.28 -6.23
C LEU A 155 16.66 -8.60 -7.69
N VAL A 156 15.72 -9.07 -8.51
CA VAL A 156 15.96 -9.33 -9.94
C VAL A 156 16.32 -8.04 -10.68
N VAL A 157 15.63 -6.93 -10.40
CA VAL A 157 15.99 -5.60 -10.94
C VAL A 157 17.43 -5.25 -10.56
N HIS A 158 17.81 -5.42 -9.28
CA HIS A 158 19.17 -5.14 -8.81
C HIS A 158 20.22 -6.02 -9.50
N GLN A 159 19.94 -7.31 -9.71
CA GLN A 159 20.85 -8.24 -10.38
C GLN A 159 21.11 -7.79 -11.82
N GLN A 160 20.06 -7.44 -12.56
CA GLN A 160 20.15 -6.98 -13.95
C GLN A 160 20.91 -5.66 -14.07
N LEU A 161 20.53 -4.64 -13.28
CA LEU A 161 21.21 -3.35 -13.29
C LEU A 161 22.68 -3.47 -12.87
N ARG A 162 22.97 -4.27 -11.84
CA ARG A 162 24.35 -4.50 -11.40
C ARG A 162 25.15 -5.22 -12.48
N ALA A 163 24.60 -6.28 -13.08
CA ALA A 163 25.29 -7.04 -14.11
C ALA A 163 25.68 -6.12 -15.28
N PHE A 164 24.75 -5.29 -15.75
CA PHE A 164 25.01 -4.28 -16.78
C PHE A 164 26.18 -3.35 -16.41
N VAL A 165 26.09 -2.70 -15.24
CA VAL A 165 27.08 -1.69 -14.81
C VAL A 165 28.47 -2.30 -14.55
N THR A 166 28.55 -3.60 -14.23
CA THR A 166 29.83 -4.29 -14.01
C THR A 166 30.32 -5.07 -15.23
N GLY A 167 29.63 -5.02 -16.38
CA GLY A 167 29.99 -5.78 -17.58
C GLY A 167 29.81 -7.30 -17.44
N ASN A 168 28.99 -7.76 -16.50
CA ASN A 168 28.64 -9.17 -16.34
C ASN A 168 27.46 -9.53 -17.26
N THR A 169 27.30 -10.82 -17.53
CA THR A 169 26.20 -11.35 -18.35
C THR A 169 24.83 -11.05 -17.73
N LEU A 170 23.95 -10.43 -18.52
CA LEU A 170 22.54 -10.23 -18.18
C LEU A 170 21.79 -11.56 -18.27
N LEU A 171 20.78 -11.76 -17.43
CA LEU A 171 19.82 -12.85 -17.70
C LEU A 171 18.98 -12.44 -18.90
N ASP A 172 18.73 -13.38 -19.81
CA ASP A 172 17.82 -13.18 -20.92
C ASP A 172 16.35 -13.10 -20.48
N LYS A 173 15.47 -12.80 -21.44
CA LYS A 173 14.05 -12.62 -21.21
C LYS A 173 13.38 -13.85 -20.61
N ASP A 174 13.73 -15.05 -21.08
CA ASP A 174 13.13 -16.30 -20.63
C ASP A 174 13.52 -16.59 -19.18
N LYS A 175 14.79 -16.34 -18.82
CA LYS A 175 15.27 -16.55 -17.46
C LYS A 175 14.70 -15.54 -16.46
N VAL A 176 14.49 -14.29 -16.89
CA VAL A 176 13.74 -13.31 -16.07
C VAL A 176 12.28 -13.75 -15.93
N ALA A 177 11.63 -14.19 -17.01
CA ALA A 177 10.25 -14.67 -16.99
C ALA A 177 10.05 -15.83 -16.02
N GLU A 178 10.92 -16.85 -16.10
CA GLU A 178 10.92 -18.04 -15.24
C GLU A 178 10.98 -17.65 -13.76
N ARG A 179 11.99 -16.84 -13.38
CA ARG A 179 12.18 -16.36 -12.00
C ARG A 179 10.98 -15.57 -11.49
N MET A 180 10.37 -14.75 -12.36
CA MET A 180 9.19 -13.97 -11.98
C MET A 180 7.95 -14.84 -11.82
N ALA A 181 7.79 -15.87 -12.66
CA ALA A 181 6.70 -16.83 -12.56
C ALA A 181 6.78 -17.61 -11.22
N GLU A 182 7.95 -18.15 -10.89
CA GLU A 182 8.20 -18.86 -9.62
C GLU A 182 7.86 -17.98 -8.40
N ALA A 183 8.36 -16.75 -8.38
CA ALA A 183 8.10 -15.83 -7.27
C ALA A 183 6.61 -15.43 -7.18
N SER A 184 5.95 -15.25 -8.32
CA SER A 184 4.54 -14.88 -8.36
C SER A 184 3.61 -15.99 -7.85
N ALA A 185 3.98 -17.26 -8.06
CA ALA A 185 3.21 -18.42 -7.65
C ALA A 185 2.96 -18.47 -6.13
N VAL A 186 3.93 -18.01 -5.34
CA VAL A 186 3.82 -17.99 -3.86
C VAL A 186 3.40 -16.64 -3.29
N THR A 187 3.56 -15.54 -4.04
CA THR A 187 3.28 -14.18 -3.57
C THR A 187 1.83 -14.00 -3.10
N GLY A 188 0.87 -14.61 -3.80
CA GLY A 188 -0.55 -14.55 -3.42
C GLY A 188 -0.85 -15.23 -2.08
N ILE A 189 -0.17 -16.35 -1.80
CA ILE A 189 -0.31 -17.12 -0.55
C ILE A 189 0.31 -16.33 0.60
N ILE A 190 1.51 -15.78 0.42
CA ILE A 190 2.22 -14.97 1.44
C ILE A 190 1.36 -13.77 1.86
N ARG A 191 0.85 -12.99 0.90
CA ARG A 191 -0.02 -11.83 1.19
C ARG A 191 -1.31 -12.22 1.90
N ARG A 192 -1.88 -13.36 1.54
CA ARG A 192 -3.07 -13.89 2.22
C ARG A 192 -2.75 -14.26 3.67
N ALA A 193 -1.66 -14.99 3.90
CA ALA A 193 -1.22 -15.38 5.25
C ALA A 193 -0.95 -14.15 6.14
N GLU A 194 -0.28 -13.13 5.61
CA GLU A 194 -0.05 -11.86 6.31
C GLU A 194 -1.37 -11.17 6.69
N ARG A 195 -2.30 -11.03 5.73
CA ARG A 195 -3.61 -10.41 5.99
C ARG A 195 -4.41 -11.17 7.04
N LEU A 196 -4.46 -12.51 6.95
CA LEU A 196 -5.16 -13.37 7.89
C LEU A 196 -4.53 -13.30 9.29
N SER A 197 -3.19 -13.22 9.38
CA SER A 197 -2.48 -13.07 10.65
C SER A 197 -2.76 -11.71 11.29
N ASN A 198 -2.73 -10.63 10.50
CA ASN A 198 -3.10 -9.30 10.97
C ASN A 198 -4.55 -9.25 11.44
N LEU A 199 -5.48 -9.89 10.72
CA LEU A 199 -6.88 -10.00 11.14
C LEU A 199 -7.01 -10.79 12.45
N HIS A 200 -6.37 -11.95 12.55
CA HIS A 200 -6.36 -12.78 13.76
C HIS A 200 -5.99 -11.98 15.02
N TRP A 201 -4.91 -11.21 14.97
CA TRP A 201 -4.50 -10.38 16.10
C TRP A 201 -5.44 -9.20 16.38
N LYS A 202 -6.08 -8.61 15.36
CA LYS A 202 -7.16 -7.63 15.56
C LYS A 202 -8.36 -8.26 16.29
N LEU A 203 -8.70 -9.51 15.97
CA LEU A 203 -9.80 -10.23 16.61
C LEU A 203 -9.49 -10.58 18.06
N ILE A 204 -8.28 -11.08 18.36
CA ILE A 204 -7.87 -11.33 19.75
C ILE A 204 -7.91 -10.02 20.55
N TRP A 205 -7.36 -8.94 20.00
CA TRP A 205 -7.40 -7.63 20.66
C TRP A 205 -8.83 -7.18 20.95
N LEU A 206 -9.75 -7.28 19.97
CA LEU A 206 -11.17 -6.95 20.16
C LEU A 206 -11.82 -7.81 21.25
N LYS A 207 -11.48 -9.11 21.32
CA LYS A 207 -11.98 -10.03 22.34
C LYS A 207 -11.49 -9.65 23.74
N GLU A 208 -10.22 -9.25 23.87
CA GLU A 208 -9.64 -8.76 25.14
C GLU A 208 -10.27 -7.45 25.62
N GLN A 209 -10.71 -6.59 24.70
CA GLN A 209 -11.43 -5.36 25.04
C GLN A 209 -12.89 -5.62 25.50
N GLY A 210 -13.44 -6.82 25.27
CA GLY A 210 -14.80 -7.19 25.66
C GLY A 210 -15.88 -6.36 24.96
N ASN A 211 -16.46 -5.39 25.67
CA ASN A 211 -17.55 -4.52 25.18
C ASN A 211 -17.03 -3.33 24.35
N TRP A 212 -15.99 -3.54 23.54
CA TRP A 212 -15.39 -2.46 22.76
C TRP A 212 -16.44 -1.68 21.98
N GLN A 213 -16.37 -0.36 22.10
CA GLN A 213 -17.14 0.59 21.32
C GLN A 213 -16.19 1.51 20.56
N GLY A 214 -16.57 1.91 19.37
CA GLY A 214 -15.86 2.95 18.67
C GLY A 214 -16.48 3.35 17.35
N GLU A 215 -15.87 4.36 16.76
CA GLU A 215 -16.37 4.99 15.54
C GLU A 215 -16.11 4.13 14.31
N ALA A 216 -17.10 4.12 13.42
CA ALA A 216 -17.00 3.58 12.08
C ALA A 216 -17.61 4.55 11.07
N VAL A 217 -17.11 4.49 9.84
CA VAL A 217 -17.60 5.26 8.71
C VAL A 217 -18.32 4.32 7.75
N ILE A 218 -19.52 4.69 7.30
CA ILE A 218 -20.25 3.91 6.29
C ILE A 218 -19.57 4.11 4.93
N MET A 219 -19.10 3.01 4.33
CA MET A 219 -18.34 3.03 3.09
C MET A 219 -19.21 2.81 1.86
N ALA A 220 -20.20 1.93 1.98
CA ALA A 220 -21.09 1.58 0.89
C ALA A 220 -22.36 0.94 1.45
N LEU A 221 -23.44 1.07 0.68
CA LEU A 221 -24.74 0.52 1.00
C LEU A 221 -25.05 -0.63 0.04
N GLU A 222 -25.25 -1.83 0.58
CA GLU A 222 -25.73 -3.03 -0.14
C GLU A 222 -27.24 -3.22 0.16
N GLU A 223 -27.94 -4.17 -0.47
CA GLU A 223 -29.40 -4.32 -0.28
C GLU A 223 -29.83 -4.48 1.19
N ARG A 224 -29.18 -5.37 1.95
CA ARG A 224 -29.51 -5.68 3.35
C ARG A 224 -28.44 -5.25 4.35
N LYS A 225 -27.27 -4.84 3.88
CA LYS A 225 -26.08 -4.59 4.70
C LYS A 225 -25.44 -3.25 4.35
N ALA A 226 -24.78 -2.65 5.31
CA ALA A 226 -23.88 -1.52 5.09
C ALA A 226 -22.45 -2.01 5.31
N VAL A 227 -21.56 -1.66 4.38
CA VAL A 227 -20.11 -1.85 4.56
C VAL A 227 -19.61 -0.69 5.42
N VAL A 228 -18.88 -1.01 6.46
CA VAL A 228 -18.35 -0.03 7.43
C VAL A 228 -16.84 -0.20 7.55
N MET A 229 -16.13 0.92 7.70
CA MET A 229 -14.70 0.96 8.02
C MET A 229 -14.55 1.43 9.46
N ILE A 230 -13.82 0.68 10.29
CA ILE A 230 -13.41 1.09 11.63
C ILE A 230 -11.98 1.65 11.52
N PRO A 231 -11.79 2.99 11.49
CA PRO A 231 -10.50 3.57 11.10
C PRO A 231 -9.36 3.21 12.04
N GLN A 232 -9.62 3.20 13.35
CA GLN A 232 -8.63 2.86 14.38
C GLN A 232 -8.07 1.43 14.28
N LEU A 233 -8.77 0.55 13.56
CA LEU A 233 -8.35 -0.83 13.31
C LEU A 233 -8.00 -1.09 11.85
N ALA A 234 -8.23 -0.12 10.95
CA ALA A 234 -8.29 -0.34 9.49
C ALA A 234 -9.01 -1.66 9.17
N LEU A 235 -10.23 -1.80 9.69
CA LEU A 235 -11.02 -3.02 9.61
C LEU A 235 -12.33 -2.73 8.87
N GLU A 236 -12.51 -3.41 7.74
CA GLU A 236 -13.78 -3.43 7.01
C GLU A 236 -14.68 -4.52 7.59
N SER A 237 -15.94 -4.17 7.87
CA SER A 237 -16.96 -5.13 8.30
C SER A 237 -18.31 -4.83 7.63
N ARG A 238 -19.31 -5.67 7.88
CA ARG A 238 -20.68 -5.49 7.40
C ARG A 238 -21.66 -5.55 8.55
N ILE A 239 -22.51 -4.53 8.64
CA ILE A 239 -23.61 -4.46 9.60
C ILE A 239 -24.96 -4.52 8.88
N ARG A 240 -26.03 -4.88 9.58
CA ARG A 240 -27.39 -4.80 9.05
C ARG A 240 -27.77 -3.34 8.80
N ARG A 241 -28.42 -3.06 7.68
CA ARG A 241 -28.99 -1.72 7.41
C ARG A 241 -30.15 -1.43 8.36
N SER A 242 -30.21 -0.20 8.85
CA SER A 242 -31.33 0.31 9.64
C SER A 242 -31.48 1.81 9.43
N GLY A 243 -32.72 2.29 9.36
CA GLY A 243 -33.03 3.70 9.14
C GLY A 243 -32.44 4.25 7.84
N ASP A 244 -32.18 5.56 7.84
CA ASP A 244 -31.61 6.29 6.70
C ASP A 244 -30.08 6.38 6.81
N MET A 245 -29.41 5.26 6.53
CA MET A 245 -27.94 5.21 6.47
C MET A 245 -27.43 5.82 5.17
N GLN A 246 -26.38 6.63 5.26
CA GLN A 246 -25.74 7.29 4.11
C GLN A 246 -24.23 7.01 4.07
N PRO A 247 -23.59 6.95 2.88
CA PRO A 247 -22.14 6.91 2.79
C PRO A 247 -21.48 8.09 3.53
N ASP A 248 -20.28 7.87 4.06
CA ASP A 248 -19.51 8.77 4.93
C ASP A 248 -20.15 9.14 6.28
N GLN A 249 -21.37 8.64 6.56
CA GLN A 249 -21.97 8.78 7.89
C GLN A 249 -21.09 8.10 8.94
N GLN A 250 -20.77 8.85 9.99
CA GLN A 250 -20.15 8.32 11.19
C GLN A 250 -21.20 7.66 12.09
N ILE A 251 -20.89 6.47 12.56
CA ILE A 251 -21.73 5.69 13.47
C ILE A 251 -20.86 5.11 14.59
N THR A 252 -21.47 4.88 15.75
CA THR A 252 -20.82 4.14 16.83
C THR A 252 -21.19 2.67 16.72
N LEU A 253 -20.18 1.81 16.75
CA LEU A 253 -20.34 0.36 16.76
C LEU A 253 -19.93 -0.19 18.11
N GLN A 254 -20.58 -1.28 18.52
CA GLN A 254 -20.15 -2.13 19.61
C GLN A 254 -19.87 -3.54 19.11
N VAL A 255 -18.80 -4.17 19.58
CA VAL A 255 -18.56 -5.61 19.35
C VAL A 255 -19.71 -6.40 19.98
N GLN A 256 -20.31 -7.28 19.20
CA GLN A 256 -21.32 -8.22 19.66
C GLN A 256 -20.71 -9.61 19.88
N ASP A 257 -19.91 -10.08 18.92
CA ASP A 257 -19.27 -11.39 18.97
C ASP A 257 -17.99 -11.43 18.12
N VAL A 258 -17.03 -12.25 18.54
CA VAL A 258 -15.73 -12.44 17.88
C VAL A 258 -15.44 -13.93 17.76
N ASP A 259 -15.47 -14.43 16.53
CA ASP A 259 -15.13 -15.82 16.20
C ASP A 259 -13.73 -15.86 15.57
N ILE A 260 -12.74 -16.19 16.39
CA ILE A 260 -11.34 -16.27 15.99
C ILE A 260 -11.10 -17.40 14.95
N PRO A 261 -11.59 -18.65 15.16
CA PRO A 261 -11.49 -19.71 14.16
C PRO A 261 -12.01 -19.34 12.78
N SER A 262 -13.19 -18.70 12.68
CA SER A 262 -13.76 -18.30 11.37
C SER A 262 -13.25 -16.96 10.84
N GLN A 263 -12.41 -16.27 11.62
CA GLN A 263 -11.93 -14.92 11.35
C GLN A 263 -13.04 -13.88 11.16
N SER A 264 -14.08 -13.97 11.98
CA SER A 264 -15.26 -13.11 11.90
C SER A 264 -15.42 -12.26 13.15
N VAL A 265 -15.93 -11.04 12.98
CA VAL A 265 -16.40 -10.19 14.07
C VAL A 265 -17.72 -9.56 13.66
N TYR A 266 -18.67 -9.59 14.58
CA TYR A 266 -20.00 -9.03 14.42
C TYR A 266 -20.12 -7.78 15.27
N PHE A 267 -20.60 -6.71 14.65
CA PHE A 267 -20.84 -5.43 15.30
C PHE A 267 -22.33 -5.10 15.28
N ARG A 268 -22.78 -4.45 16.34
CA ARG A 268 -24.09 -3.79 16.38
C ARG A 268 -23.90 -2.27 16.37
N LYS A 269 -24.77 -1.56 15.65
CA LYS A 269 -24.87 -0.11 15.74
C LYS A 269 -25.49 0.27 17.08
N LEU A 270 -24.92 1.25 17.76
CA LEU A 270 -25.51 1.91 18.93
C LEU A 270 -26.42 3.07 18.52
#